data_AF-Q1AZN7-F1
#
_entry.id   AF-Q1AZN7-F1
#
_cell.length_a   1.000
_cell.length_b   1.000
_cell.length_c   1.000
_cell.angle_alpha   90.00
_cell.angle_beta   90.00
_cell.angle_gamma   90.00
#
_symmetry.space_group_name_H-M   'P 1'
#
loop_
_entity.id
_entity.type
_entity.pdbx_description
1 polymer ?
#
loop_
_entity_poly.entity_id
_entity_poly.type
_entity_poly.pdbx_seq_one_letter_code
_entity_poly.pdbx_strand_id
1 'polypeptide(L)'
;MILTHEYIRHRSGYAFGAGCCWIRIYRGGPGDAPVVICEEVPGSGASVSEMSSQLAAEVIRDHFAGGLPDLPRPLLWIERRPARRGRRERYFLLTFPSYTPKPEAPGFVRRVTLGPPEREPLAAEEVAALTGGAPVP
;
A
#
# COMPACT_ATOMS: atom_id res chain seq x y z
N MET A 1 -0.99 14.69 9.68
CA MET A 1 -1.54 13.52 8.97
C MET A 1 -2.63 12.90 9.84
N ILE A 2 -3.77 12.53 9.27
CA ILE A 2 -4.92 11.99 10.03
C ILE A 2 -5.23 10.59 9.49
N LEU A 3 -5.26 9.57 10.36
CA LEU A 3 -5.71 8.23 9.99
C LEU A 3 -7.21 8.27 9.67
N THR A 4 -7.56 7.82 8.46
CA THR A 4 -8.96 7.85 7.98
C THR A 4 -9.56 6.45 7.81
N HIS A 5 -8.72 5.47 7.48
CA HIS A 5 -9.16 4.09 7.25
C HIS A 5 -8.12 3.12 7.81
N GLU A 6 -8.59 2.08 8.48
CA GLU A 6 -7.80 0.94 8.92
C GLU A 6 -8.64 -0.33 8.75
N TYR A 7 -8.18 -1.27 7.92
CA TYR A 7 -8.91 -2.50 7.67
C TYR A 7 -8.01 -3.61 7.12
N ILE A 8 -8.45 -4.86 7.28
CA ILE A 8 -7.82 -6.01 6.63
C ILE A 8 -8.38 -6.14 5.22
N ARG A 9 -7.50 -6.14 4.21
CA ARG A 9 -7.84 -6.44 2.82
C ARG A 9 -7.45 -7.86 2.46
N HIS A 10 -8.44 -8.62 2.03
CA HIS A 10 -8.24 -9.90 1.35
C HIS A 10 -7.99 -9.67 -0.13
N ARG A 11 -7.11 -10.48 -0.73
CA ARG A 11 -6.87 -10.43 -2.17
C ARG A 11 -8.15 -10.71 -2.94
N SER A 12 -8.52 -9.84 -3.89
CA SER A 12 -9.61 -10.11 -4.82
C SER A 12 -9.11 -11.00 -5.98
N GLY A 13 -9.90 -12.02 -6.37
CA GLY A 13 -9.65 -12.80 -7.59
C GLY A 13 -8.74 -14.04 -7.51
N TYR A 14 -8.48 -14.56 -6.29
CA TYR A 14 -7.91 -15.90 -6.04
C TYR A 14 -8.64 -16.58 -4.88
N ALA A 15 -8.53 -17.91 -4.79
CA ALA A 15 -9.21 -18.73 -3.78
C ALA A 15 -8.93 -18.24 -2.34
N PHE A 16 -9.89 -18.52 -1.44
CA PHE A 16 -9.76 -18.36 0.02
C PHE A 16 -8.37 -18.89 0.47
N GLY A 17 -7.51 -18.01 0.98
CA GLY A 17 -6.15 -18.37 1.41
C GLY A 17 -5.00 -17.65 0.69
N ALA A 18 -5.26 -16.78 -0.29
CA ALA A 18 -4.22 -16.00 -0.98
C ALA A 18 -3.61 -14.84 -0.15
N GLY A 19 -3.69 -14.95 1.18
CA GLY A 19 -3.23 -14.01 2.21
C GLY A 19 -3.96 -12.66 2.32
N CYS A 20 -3.67 -11.96 3.41
CA CYS A 20 -4.33 -10.72 3.79
C CYS A 20 -3.30 -9.70 4.30
N CYS A 21 -3.65 -8.43 4.15
CA CYS A 21 -2.81 -7.32 4.56
C CYS A 21 -3.64 -6.29 5.33
N TRP A 22 -3.00 -5.62 6.29
CA TRP A 22 -3.52 -4.40 6.87
C TRP A 22 -3.28 -3.24 5.92
N ILE A 23 -4.33 -2.48 5.65
CA ILE A 23 -4.27 -1.22 4.92
C ILE A 23 -4.63 -0.10 5.90
N ARG A 24 -3.73 0.87 6.03
CA ARG A 24 -3.96 2.10 6.78
C ARG A 24 -3.80 3.29 5.86
N ILE A 25 -4.79 4.17 5.80
CA ILE A 25 -4.79 5.35 4.93
C ILE A 25 -4.78 6.61 5.78
N TYR A 26 -3.71 7.38 5.65
CA TYR A 26 -3.53 8.67 6.29
C TYR A 26 -3.76 9.78 5.26
N ARG A 27 -4.68 10.68 5.57
CA ARG A 27 -4.95 11.85 4.74
C ARG A 27 -3.83 12.88 4.91
N GLY A 28 -3.33 13.35 3.76
CA GLY A 28 -2.44 14.51 3.62
C GLY A 28 -3.05 15.79 4.17
N GLY A 29 -2.21 16.75 4.56
CA GLY A 29 -2.65 18.14 4.68
C GLY A 29 -3.11 18.70 3.33
N PRO A 30 -3.65 19.93 3.28
CA PRO A 30 -3.98 20.58 2.03
C PRO A 30 -2.76 20.65 1.10
N GLY A 31 -2.83 19.98 -0.06
CA GLY A 31 -1.75 19.92 -1.05
C GLY A 31 -0.73 18.79 -0.83
N ASP A 32 -0.81 18.02 0.27
CA ASP A 32 0.08 16.90 0.51
C ASP A 32 -0.46 15.58 -0.09
N ALA A 33 0.45 14.69 -0.46
CA ALA A 33 0.11 13.34 -0.84
C ALA A 33 -0.46 12.55 0.37
N PRO A 34 -1.50 11.73 0.16
CA PRO A 34 -1.91 10.75 1.15
C PRO A 34 -0.83 9.68 1.35
N VAL A 35 -0.78 9.13 2.56
CA VAL A 35 0.12 8.02 2.91
C VAL A 35 -0.70 6.75 3.09
N VAL A 36 -0.28 5.67 2.47
CA VAL A 36 -0.87 4.35 2.65
C VAL A 36 0.17 3.40 3.20
N ILE A 37 -0.11 2.78 4.34
CA ILE A 37 0.73 1.70 4.88
C ILE A 37 0.06 0.37 4.58
N CYS A 38 0.81 -0.51 3.94
CA CYS A 38 0.45 -1.90 3.68
C CYS A 38 1.36 -2.82 4.48
N GLU A 39 0.76 -3.67 5.31
CA GLU A 39 1.47 -4.60 6.19
C GLU A 39 0.94 -6.02 6.01
N GLU A 40 1.84 -6.99 5.90
CA GLU A 40 1.44 -8.40 5.81
C GLU A 40 0.90 -8.88 7.16
N VAL A 41 -0.26 -9.54 7.16
CA VAL A 41 -0.72 -10.25 8.36
C VAL A 41 0.12 -11.52 8.51
N PRO A 42 0.86 -11.71 9.63
CA PRO A 42 1.69 -12.90 9.84
C PRO A 42 0.88 -14.20 9.71
N GLY A 43 1.42 -15.18 8.99
CA GLY A 43 0.78 -16.48 8.78
C GLY A 43 -0.28 -16.51 7.68
N SER A 44 -0.54 -15.39 7.00
CA SER A 44 -1.52 -15.34 5.90
C SER A 44 -1.01 -15.91 4.58
N GLY A 45 0.30 -16.17 4.45
CA GLY A 45 0.89 -16.83 3.29
C GLY A 45 1.08 -15.95 2.04
N ALA A 46 0.75 -14.64 2.12
CA ALA A 46 0.96 -13.70 1.02
C ALA A 46 2.25 -12.91 1.17
N SER A 47 3.11 -12.90 0.15
CA SER A 47 4.19 -11.92 0.06
C SER A 47 3.61 -10.58 -0.39
N VAL A 48 3.51 -9.60 0.52
CA VAL A 48 3.06 -8.23 0.17
C VAL A 48 3.84 -7.68 -1.01
N SER A 49 5.14 -7.98 -1.08
CA SER A 49 6.03 -7.62 -2.19
C SER A 49 5.48 -7.99 -3.56
N GLU A 50 4.85 -9.15 -3.71
CA GLU A 50 4.32 -9.61 -5.00
C GLU A 50 2.95 -8.99 -5.34
N MET A 51 2.31 -8.34 -4.35
CA MET A 51 0.93 -7.87 -4.45
C MET A 51 0.80 -6.35 -4.42
N SER A 52 1.88 -5.61 -4.17
CA SER A 52 1.84 -4.17 -3.93
C SER A 52 1.17 -3.40 -5.08
N SER A 53 1.40 -3.79 -6.34
CA SER A 53 0.79 -3.13 -7.50
C SER A 53 -0.73 -3.31 -7.59
N GLN A 54 -1.21 -4.53 -7.34
CA GLN A 54 -2.65 -4.80 -7.37
C GLN A 54 -3.34 -4.14 -6.18
N LEU A 55 -2.76 -4.27 -4.98
CA LEU A 55 -3.31 -3.66 -3.77
C LEU A 55 -3.38 -2.14 -3.88
N ALA A 56 -2.31 -1.50 -4.38
CA ALA A 56 -2.30 -0.06 -4.59
C ALA A 56 -3.34 0.38 -5.62
N ALA A 57 -3.50 -0.35 -6.73
CA ALA A 57 -4.54 -0.08 -7.71
C ALA A 57 -5.95 -0.17 -7.11
N GLU A 58 -6.22 -1.21 -6.30
CA GLU A 58 -7.50 -1.38 -5.62
C GLU A 58 -7.77 -0.28 -4.60
N VAL A 59 -6.77 0.09 -3.79
CA VAL A 59 -6.90 1.16 -2.79
C VAL A 59 -7.15 2.51 -3.46
N ILE A 60 -6.43 2.84 -4.54
CA ILE A 60 -6.65 4.07 -5.32
C ILE A 60 -8.08 4.11 -5.86
N ARG A 61 -8.53 3.03 -6.50
CA ARG A 61 -9.88 2.94 -7.05
C ARG A 61 -10.96 3.09 -5.97
N ASP A 62 -10.79 2.44 -4.83
CA ASP A 62 -11.83 2.33 -3.81
C ASP A 62 -11.90 3.59 -2.92
N HIS A 63 -10.76 4.26 -2.65
CA HIS A 63 -10.68 5.38 -1.69
C HIS A 63 -10.37 6.75 -2.31
N PHE A 64 -9.89 6.79 -3.54
CA PHE A 64 -9.44 8.02 -4.20
C PHE A 64 -10.19 8.25 -5.52
N ALA A 65 -11.49 7.96 -5.54
CA ALA A 65 -12.35 8.15 -6.71
C ALA A 65 -12.42 9.62 -7.20
N GLY A 66 -12.19 10.58 -6.31
CA GLY A 66 -12.06 12.01 -6.65
C GLY A 66 -10.73 12.39 -7.29
N GLY A 67 -9.83 11.42 -7.50
CA GLY A 67 -8.48 11.64 -8.00
C GLY A 67 -7.44 11.76 -6.88
N LEU A 68 -6.17 11.67 -7.28
CA LEU A 68 -5.02 11.97 -6.45
C LEU A 68 -4.52 13.39 -6.71
N PRO A 69 -3.80 14.02 -5.77
CA PRO A 69 -3.22 15.34 -5.98
C PRO A 69 -2.22 15.34 -7.15
N ASP A 70 -2.11 16.48 -7.84
CA ASP A 70 -1.14 16.68 -8.93
C ASP A 70 0.26 16.94 -8.36
N LEU A 71 0.94 15.85 -8.01
CA LEU A 71 2.28 15.84 -7.42
C LEU A 71 3.15 14.80 -8.15
N PRO A 72 4.49 14.97 -8.15
CA PRO A 72 5.40 13.97 -8.70
C PRO A 72 5.21 12.57 -8.07
N ARG A 73 4.88 12.54 -6.77
CA ARG A 73 4.47 11.33 -6.03
C ARG A 73 3.06 11.57 -5.47
N PRO A 74 2.00 11.28 -6.24
CA PRO A 74 0.63 11.63 -5.88
C PRO A 74 0.05 10.77 -4.75
N LEU A 75 0.74 9.69 -4.38
CA LEU A 75 0.44 8.84 -3.23
C LEU A 75 1.74 8.21 -2.71
N LEU A 76 1.94 8.21 -1.39
CA LEU A 76 3.07 7.57 -0.72
C LEU A 76 2.65 6.18 -0.23
N TRP A 77 3.02 5.14 -0.97
CA TRP A 77 2.75 3.76 -0.60
C TRP A 77 3.92 3.17 0.18
N ILE A 78 3.70 2.84 1.44
CA ILE A 78 4.72 2.28 2.33
C ILE A 78 4.41 0.81 2.58
N GLU A 79 5.34 -0.05 2.21
CA GLU A 79 5.31 -1.47 2.55
C GLU A 79 6.04 -1.69 3.87
N ARG A 80 5.31 -2.15 4.89
CA ARG A 80 5.87 -2.57 6.19
C ARG A 80 6.09 -4.07 6.18
N ARG A 81 7.34 -4.49 6.38
CA ARG A 81 7.73 -5.89 6.54
C ARG A 81 8.04 -6.15 8.02
N PRO A 82 7.20 -6.93 8.73
CA PRO A 82 7.41 -7.19 10.14
C PRO A 82 8.71 -7.96 10.36
N ALA A 83 9.29 -7.78 11.55
CA ALA A 83 10.47 -8.52 11.97
C ALA A 83 10.19 -10.04 11.92
N ARG A 84 11.09 -10.80 11.30
CA ARG A 84 11.07 -12.27 11.28
C ARG A 84 12.41 -12.79 11.76
N ARG A 85 12.41 -13.81 12.63
CA ARG A 85 13.58 -14.51 13.23
C ARG A 85 14.94 -13.90 12.87
N GLY A 86 15.46 -13.03 13.74
CA GLY A 86 16.79 -12.42 13.61
C GLY A 86 16.88 -11.24 12.63
N ARG A 87 15.80 -10.84 11.95
CA ARG A 87 15.75 -9.66 11.08
C ARG A 87 14.92 -8.56 11.72
N ARG A 88 15.41 -7.33 11.62
CA ARG A 88 14.68 -6.12 12.00
C ARG A 88 13.50 -5.91 11.05
N GLU A 89 12.51 -5.18 11.55
CA GLU A 89 11.46 -4.59 10.74
C GLU A 89 12.05 -3.72 9.64
N ARG A 90 11.40 -3.68 8.48
CA ARG A 90 11.85 -2.90 7.33
C ARG A 90 10.67 -2.21 6.68
N TYR A 91 10.90 -0.99 6.21
CA TYR A 91 9.94 -0.21 5.46
C TYR A 91 10.48 0.07 4.07
N PHE A 92 9.58 0.10 3.09
CA PHE A 92 9.92 0.47 1.72
C PHE A 92 8.89 1.46 1.22
N LEU A 93 9.36 2.58 0.67
CA LEU A 93 8.54 3.49 -0.12
C LEU A 93 8.46 2.94 -1.55
N LEU A 94 7.24 2.77 -2.05
CA LEU A 94 6.99 2.29 -3.39
C LEU A 94 6.59 3.44 -4.30
N THR A 95 7.21 3.48 -5.47
CA THR A 95 6.80 4.29 -6.61
C THR A 95 6.29 3.37 -7.71
N PHE A 96 5.27 3.84 -8.42
CA PHE A 96 4.65 3.09 -9.51
C PHE A 96 4.81 3.87 -10.83
N PRO A 97 4.91 3.18 -11.97
CA PRO A 97 5.02 3.84 -13.27
C PRO A 97 3.75 4.61 -13.66
N SER A 98 2.61 4.27 -13.04
CA SER A 98 1.34 4.96 -13.21
C SER A 98 0.54 4.84 -11.91
N TYR A 99 -0.15 5.91 -11.51
CA TYR A 99 -1.09 5.89 -10.37
C TYR A 99 -2.56 5.75 -10.82
N THR A 100 -2.79 5.53 -12.12
CA THR A 100 -4.10 5.18 -12.66
C THR A 100 -4.25 3.65 -12.70
N PRO A 101 -5.24 3.07 -12.01
CA PRO A 101 -5.54 1.64 -12.09
C PRO A 101 -5.87 1.21 -13.52
N LYS A 102 -5.14 0.22 -14.06
CA LYS A 102 -5.39 -0.36 -15.39
C LYS A 102 -5.74 -1.85 -15.28
N PRO A 103 -6.61 -2.39 -16.14
CA PRO A 103 -6.86 -3.84 -16.19
C PRO A 103 -5.58 -4.62 -16.49
N GLU A 104 -5.32 -5.70 -15.75
CA GLU A 104 -4.06 -6.47 -15.86
C GLU A 104 -4.06 -7.45 -17.05
N ALA A 105 -5.22 -7.84 -17.59
CA ALA A 105 -5.38 -8.56 -18.86
C ALA A 105 -6.88 -8.70 -19.20
N PRO A 106 -7.27 -8.96 -20.46
CA PRO A 106 -8.62 -9.43 -20.79
C PRO A 106 -8.79 -10.87 -20.31
N GLY A 107 -9.53 -11.05 -19.22
CA GLY A 107 -9.88 -12.35 -18.64
C GLY A 107 -11.04 -12.21 -17.65
N PHE A 108 -11.59 -13.33 -17.19
CA PHE A 108 -12.79 -13.36 -16.32
C PHE A 108 -12.60 -12.72 -14.94
N VAL A 109 -11.35 -12.48 -14.51
CA VAL A 109 -11.04 -11.80 -13.24
C VAL A 109 -10.63 -10.37 -13.53
N ARG A 110 -11.43 -9.40 -13.08
CA ARG A 110 -11.18 -7.94 -13.19
C ARG A 110 -10.02 -7.48 -12.30
N ARG A 111 -8.81 -7.97 -12.57
CA ARG A 111 -7.60 -7.51 -11.88
C ARG A 111 -7.19 -6.15 -12.38
N VAL A 112 -6.78 -5.29 -11.45
CA VAL A 112 -6.24 -3.96 -11.73
C VAL A 112 -4.80 -3.90 -11.23
N THR A 113 -3.96 -3.15 -11.93
CA THR A 113 -2.55 -2.98 -11.59
C THR A 113 -2.09 -1.55 -11.87
N LEU A 114 -1.04 -1.14 -11.16
CA LEU A 114 -0.30 0.09 -11.40
C LEU A 114 1.00 -0.13 -12.19
N GLY A 115 1.29 -1.38 -12.58
CA GLY A 115 2.60 -1.79 -13.10
C GLY A 115 3.60 -2.13 -11.98
N PRO A 116 4.79 -2.67 -12.32
CA PRO A 116 5.76 -3.12 -11.32
C PRO A 116 6.30 -1.93 -10.51
N PRO A 117 6.39 -2.01 -9.18
CA PRO A 117 6.86 -0.90 -8.37
C PRO A 117 8.37 -0.93 -8.20
N GLU A 118 8.96 0.25 -8.12
CA GLU A 118 10.29 0.44 -7.55
C GLU A 118 10.20 0.53 -6.03
N ARG A 119 11.25 0.11 -5.32
CA ARG A 119 11.27 0.04 -3.85
C ARG A 119 12.49 0.76 -3.32
N GLU A 120 12.25 1.82 -2.57
CA GLU A 120 13.27 2.59 -1.88
C GLU A 120 13.20 2.24 -0.38
N PRO A 121 14.32 1.85 0.27
CA PRO A 121 14.33 1.67 1.72
C PRO A 121 13.90 2.95 2.43
N LEU A 122 13.10 2.81 3.49
CA LEU A 122 12.63 3.93 4.30
C LEU A 122 12.92 3.66 5.78
N ALA A 123 13.40 4.66 6.52
CA ALA A 123 13.67 4.52 7.95
C ALA A 123 12.37 4.57 8.77
N ALA A 124 12.36 3.95 9.94
CA ALA A 124 11.18 3.91 10.81
C ALA A 124 10.79 5.33 11.30
N GLU A 125 11.79 6.18 11.52
CA GLU A 125 11.64 7.58 11.92
C GLU A 125 10.96 8.40 10.82
N GLU A 126 11.29 8.13 9.55
CA GLU A 126 10.66 8.77 8.39
C GLU A 126 9.19 8.34 8.26
N VAL A 127 8.89 7.07 8.48
CA VAL A 127 7.51 6.57 8.51
C VAL A 127 6.72 7.25 9.61
N ALA A 128 7.28 7.36 10.82
CA ALA A 128 6.64 8.05 11.93
C ALA A 128 6.37 9.53 11.61
N ALA A 129 7.31 10.23 10.97
CA ALA A 129 7.09 11.60 10.52
C ALA A 129 5.92 11.69 9.50
N LEU A 130 5.87 10.76 8.55
CA LEU A 130 4.82 10.67 7.53
C LEU A 130 3.44 10.25 8.08
N THR A 131 3.37 9.62 9.24
CA THR A 131 2.10 9.26 9.89
C THR A 131 1.68 10.24 11.00
N GLY A 132 2.45 11.31 11.22
CA GLY A 132 2.15 12.31 12.25
C GLY A 132 2.55 11.89 13.67
N GLY A 133 3.59 11.07 13.82
CA GLY A 133 4.13 10.60 15.09
C GLY A 133 3.34 9.45 15.71
N ALA A 134 2.29 8.96 15.05
CA ALA A 134 1.57 7.78 15.51
C ALA A 134 2.47 6.54 15.36
N PRO A 135 2.76 5.80 16.45
CA PRO A 135 3.39 4.50 16.31
C PRO A 135 2.49 3.64 15.43
N VAL A 136 3.08 3.04 14.40
CA VAL A 136 2.40 2.03 13.58
C VAL A 136 2.46 0.75 14.41
N PRO A 137 1.34 0.28 15.02
CA PRO A 137 1.36 -0.89 15.89
C PRO A 137 1.66 -2.13 15.06
#